data_AF-A9HK51-F1
#
_entry.id   AF-A9HK51-F1
#
_cell.length_a   1.000
_cell.length_b   1.000
_cell.length_c   1.000
_cell.angle_alpha   90.00
_cell.angle_beta   90.00
_cell.angle_gamma   90.00
#
_symmetry.space_group_name_H-M   'P 1'
#
loop_
_entity.id
_entity.type
_entity.pdbx_description
1 polymer ?
#
loop_
_entity_poly.entity_id
_entity_poly.type
_entity_poly.pdbx_seq_one_letter_code
_entity_poly.pdbx_strand_id
1 'polypeptide(L)' 'MAEIVNLRQARKRKARADKARDAAENRALHGRTLSERARRKQEAERAARTLDGARLDPDPGEPGRD' A
#
# COMPACT_ATOMS: atom_id res chain seq x y z
N MET A 1 34.47 -5.81 15.18
CA MET A 1 33.94 -6.85 14.28
C MET A 1 32.89 -6.18 13.41
N ALA A 2 33.08 -6.06 12.10
CA ALA A 2 32.09 -5.46 11.22
C ALA A 2 31.23 -6.56 10.58
N GLU A 3 29.91 -6.40 10.60
CA GLU A 3 29.01 -7.31 9.88
C GLU A 3 29.00 -6.94 8.39
N ILE A 4 29.64 -7.79 7.57
CA ILE A 4 29.70 -7.58 6.13
C ILE A 4 28.43 -8.17 5.50
N VAL A 5 27.48 -7.30 5.16
CA VAL A 5 26.20 -7.72 4.56
C VAL A 5 26.31 -7.76 3.04
N ASN A 6 25.92 -8.89 2.43
CA ASN A 6 25.88 -9.01 0.97
C ASN A 6 24.64 -8.34 0.37
N LEU A 7 24.81 -7.11 -0.14
CA LEU A 7 23.73 -6.32 -0.72
C LEU A 7 23.06 -6.99 -1.95
N ARG A 8 23.78 -7.81 -2.73
CA ARG A 8 23.18 -8.55 -3.85
C ARG A 8 22.16 -9.56 -3.34
N GLN A 9 22.50 -10.31 -2.29
CA GLN A 9 21.57 -11.26 -1.69
C GLN A 9 20.39 -10.56 -1.03
N ALA A 10 20.63 -9.45 -0.32
CA ALA A 10 19.58 -8.64 0.30
C ALA A 10 18.56 -8.14 -0.75
N ARG A 11 19.04 -7.53 -1.85
CA ARG A 11 18.18 -7.09 -2.96
C ARG A 11 17.38 -8.24 -3.57
N LYS A 12 18.01 -9.40 -3.78
CA LYS A 12 17.33 -10.59 -4.33
C LYS A 12 16.24 -11.10 -3.39
N ARG A 13 16.47 -11.08 -2.07
CA ARG A 13 15.45 -11.45 -1.07
C ARG A 13 14.27 -10.47 -1.10
N LYS A 14 14.54 -9.16 -1.08
CA LYS A 14 13.50 -8.12 -1.21
C LYS A 14 12.65 -8.33 -2.47
N ALA A 15 13.29 -8.47 -3.63
CA ALA A 15 12.58 -8.65 -4.90
C ALA A 15 11.71 -9.92 -4.93
N ARG A 16 12.12 -11.01 -4.27
CA ARG A 16 11.29 -12.21 -4.14
C ARG A 16 10.11 -12.01 -3.20
N ALA A 17 10.32 -11.31 -2.08
CA ALA A 17 9.26 -11.00 -1.14
C ALA A 17 8.19 -10.10 -1.79
N ASP A 18 8.62 -9.07 -2.53
CA ASP A 18 7.72 -8.19 -3.28
C ASP A 18 6.89 -9.00 -4.29
N LYS A 19 7.53 -9.84 -5.11
CA LYS A 19 6.83 -10.73 -6.05
C LYS A 19 5.82 -11.67 -5.37
N ALA A 20 6.16 -12.20 -4.20
CA ALA A 20 5.27 -13.09 -3.45
C ALA A 20 4.04 -12.33 -2.93
N ARG A 21 4.23 -11.10 -2.44
CA ARG A 21 3.14 -10.21 -2.02
C ARG A 21 2.21 -9.89 -3.18
N ASP A 22 2.77 -9.46 -4.31
CA ASP A 22 1.98 -9.11 -5.50
C ASP A 22 1.19 -10.33 -6.01
N ALA A 23 1.80 -11.52 -5.98
CA ALA A 23 1.11 -12.75 -6.35
C ALA A 23 -0.04 -13.09 -5.38
N ALA A 24 0.13 -12.88 -4.08
CA ALA A 24 -0.92 -13.10 -3.09
C ALA A 24 -2.10 -12.13 -3.28
N GLU A 25 -1.81 -10.86 -3.55
CA GLU A 25 -2.82 -9.85 -3.86
C GLU A 25 -3.58 -10.24 -5.14
N ASN A 26 -2.88 -10.55 -6.21
CA ASN A 26 -3.51 -10.97 -7.47
C ASN A 26 -4.40 -12.20 -7.33
N ARG A 27 -3.99 -13.20 -6.51
CA ARG A 27 -4.86 -14.36 -6.21
C ARG A 27 -6.13 -13.94 -5.48
N ALA A 28 -6.05 -13.01 -4.53
CA ALA A 28 -7.23 -12.49 -3.81
C ALA A 28 -8.14 -11.62 -4.70
N LEU A 29 -7.58 -11.02 -5.76
CA LEU A 29 -8.32 -10.24 -6.76
C LEU A 29 -8.90 -11.10 -7.90
N HIS A 30 -8.32 -12.28 -8.15
CA HIS A 30 -8.71 -13.17 -9.24
C HIS A 30 -10.16 -13.64 -9.09
N GLY A 31 -10.87 -13.79 -10.22
CA GLY A 31 -12.27 -14.23 -10.24
C GLY A 31 -13.31 -13.14 -9.99
N ARG A 32 -12.91 -11.90 -9.64
CA ARG A 32 -13.84 -10.78 -9.49
C ARG A 32 -14.44 -10.35 -10.82
N THR A 33 -15.75 -10.20 -10.84
CA THR A 33 -16.54 -9.69 -11.96
C THR A 33 -16.34 -8.18 -12.17
N LEU A 34 -16.78 -7.65 -13.32
CA LEU A 34 -16.65 -6.22 -13.64
C LEU A 34 -17.44 -5.34 -12.66
N SER A 35 -18.65 -5.76 -12.30
CA SER A 35 -19.52 -5.03 -11.38
C SER A 35 -18.93 -4.95 -9.97
N GLU A 36 -18.33 -6.02 -9.48
CA GLU A 36 -17.66 -6.05 -8.17
C GLU A 36 -16.44 -5.12 -8.13
N ARG A 37 -15.64 -5.08 -9.21
CA ARG A 37 -14.52 -4.13 -9.31
C ARG A 37 -15.01 -2.68 -9.31
N ALA A 38 -16.07 -2.40 -10.06
CA ALA A 38 -16.67 -1.07 -10.12
C ALA A 38 -17.22 -0.62 -8.77
N ARG A 39 -17.94 -1.50 -8.06
CA ARG A 39 -18.44 -1.23 -6.71
C ARG A 39 -17.30 -0.91 -5.74
N ARG A 40 -16.26 -1.75 -5.72
CA ARG A 40 -15.09 -1.56 -4.84
C ARG A 40 -14.35 -0.25 -5.15
N LYS A 41 -14.26 0.14 -6.42
CA LYS A 41 -13.70 1.44 -6.83
C LYS A 41 -14.53 2.60 -6.30
N GLN A 42 -15.85 2.56 -6.46
CA GLN A 42 -16.75 3.61 -5.96
C GLN A 42 -16.70 3.72 -4.44
N GLU A 43 -16.64 2.59 -3.72
CA GLU A 43 -16.47 2.57 -2.27
C GLU A 43 -15.16 3.23 -1.85
N ALA A 44 -14.04 2.91 -2.52
CA ALA A 44 -12.74 3.51 -2.25
C ALA A 44 -12.73 5.02 -2.53
N GLU A 45 -13.34 5.48 -3.62
CA GLU A 45 -13.45 6.91 -3.96
C GLU A 45 -14.33 7.68 -2.97
N ARG A 46 -15.41 7.06 -2.46
CA ARG A 46 -16.23 7.66 -1.40
C ARG A 46 -15.42 7.79 -0.11
N ALA A 47 -14.73 6.73 0.30
CA ALA A 47 -13.90 6.75 1.49
C ALA A 47 -12.79 7.81 1.40
N ALA A 48 -12.09 7.90 0.26
CA ALA A 48 -11.07 8.92 0.03
C ALA A 48 -11.66 10.33 0.16
N ARG A 49 -12.79 10.61 -0.51
CA ARG A 49 -13.46 11.92 -0.41
C ARG A 49 -13.91 12.25 1.01
N THR A 50 -14.39 11.26 1.77
CA THR A 50 -14.75 11.45 3.17
C THR A 50 -13.54 11.80 4.02
N LEU A 51 -12.41 11.10 3.83
CA LEU A 51 -11.17 11.39 4.55
C LEU A 51 -10.62 12.77 4.19
N ASP A 52 -10.57 13.10 2.89
CA ASP A 52 -10.09 14.40 2.40
C ASP A 52 -10.95 15.54 2.94
N GLY A 53 -12.28 15.39 2.93
CA GLY A 53 -13.20 16.39 3.47
C GLY A 53 -13.17 16.50 5.00
N ALA A 54 -12.70 15.46 5.70
CA ALA A 54 -12.51 15.47 7.14
C ALA A 54 -11.07 15.87 7.56
N ARG A 55 -10.19 16.14 6.59
CA ARG A 55 -8.80 16.48 6.87
C ARG A 55 -8.74 17.87 7.49
N LEU A 56 -8.27 17.94 8.73
CA LEU A 56 -7.93 19.20 9.38
C LEU A 56 -6.47 19.51 9.03
N ASP A 57 -6.21 20.74 8.62
CA ASP A 57 -4.82 21.18 8.45
C ASP A 57 -4.17 21.26 9.83
N PRO A 58 -2.94 20.74 9.98
CA PRO A 58 -2.21 20.85 11.23
C PRO A 58 -1.98 22.34 11.55
N ASP A 59 -2.10 22.67 12.82
CA ASP A 59 -1.88 24.00 13.35
C ASP A 59 -0.43 24.46 13.08
N PRO A 60 -0.24 25.77 12.78
CA PRO A 60 1.05 26.28 12.33
C PRO A 60 2.07 26.19 13.47
N GLY A 61 2.97 25.21 13.41
CA GLY A 61 4.09 25.07 14.33
C GLY A 61 4.32 23.65 14.87
N GLU A 62 3.42 22.71 14.63
CA GLU A 62 3.64 21.32 15.03
C GLU A 62 4.27 20.50 13.88
N PRO A 63 5.48 19.93 14.05
CA PRO A 63 5.96 18.93 13.12
C PRO A 63 5.01 17.73 13.22
N GLY A 64 4.31 17.45 12.13
CA GLY A 64 3.28 16.41 12.03
C GLY A 64 3.71 15.12 12.75
N ARG A 65 2.90 14.72 13.72
CA ARG A 65 3.03 13.43 14.40
C ARG A 65 2.48 12.35 13.48
N ASP A 66 3.35 11.83 12.62
CA ASP A 66 3.15 10.57 11.90
C ASP A 66 4.14 9.50 12.41
#